data_AF-A0A2D8N3F5-F1
#
_entry.id   AF-A0A2D8N3F5-F1
#
_cell.length_a   1.000
_cell.length_b   1.000
_cell.length_c   1.000
_cell.angle_alpha   90.00
_cell.angle_beta   90.00
_cell.angle_gamma   90.00
#
_symmetry.space_group_name_H-M   'P 1'
#
loop_
_entity.id
_entity.type
_entity.pdbx_description
1 polymer ?
#
loop_
_entity_poly.entity_id
_entity_poly.type
_entity_poly.pdbx_seq_one_letter_code
_entity_poly.pdbx_strand_id
1 'polypeptide(L)'
;MTNRKDDKVTRKDSLLSRIEHGLHEYYVAPYRRSFARAQRDEDDLFMLLVFAESLGIPNPAAFYTLELLPVVYDRFHEWHTRMGMERSPLDHISCC
;
A
#
# COMPACT_ATOMS: atom_id res chain seq x y z
N MET A 1 -39.40 21.93 -31.85
CA MET A 1 -38.27 21.06 -32.22
C MET A 1 -37.44 20.75 -30.97
N THR A 2 -37.32 19.44 -30.69
CA THR A 2 -36.19 18.77 -30.02
C THR A 2 -35.69 19.27 -28.65
N ASN A 3 -36.30 18.80 -27.57
CA ASN A 3 -35.57 18.49 -26.33
C ASN A 3 -36.18 17.27 -25.61
N ARG A 4 -35.87 16.07 -26.11
CA ARG A 4 -36.26 14.77 -25.49
C ARG A 4 -35.10 13.75 -25.50
N LYS A 5 -33.92 14.17 -25.99
CA LYS A 5 -32.76 13.29 -26.22
C LYS A 5 -31.76 13.33 -25.07
N ASP A 6 -31.77 14.39 -24.26
CA ASP A 6 -30.72 14.64 -23.25
C ASP A 6 -30.95 13.85 -21.94
N ASP A 7 -32.20 13.58 -21.54
CA ASP A 7 -32.53 12.77 -20.34
C ASP A 7 -32.22 11.27 -20.44
N LYS A 8 -32.00 10.74 -21.66
CA LYS A 8 -31.72 9.30 -21.85
C LYS A 8 -30.25 8.95 -21.68
N VAL A 9 -29.35 9.91 -21.80
CA VAL A 9 -27.89 9.71 -21.77
C VAL A 9 -27.45 9.44 -20.32
N THR A 10 -27.89 10.27 -19.37
CA THR A 10 -27.52 10.17 -17.94
C THR A 10 -27.96 8.87 -17.26
N ARG A 11 -29.15 8.35 -17.59
CA ARG A 11 -29.70 7.14 -16.94
C ARG A 11 -29.03 5.85 -17.42
N LYS A 12 -28.66 5.78 -18.70
CA LYS A 12 -27.93 4.63 -19.26
C LYS A 12 -26.49 4.60 -18.77
N ASP A 13 -25.85 5.76 -18.63
CA ASP A 13 -24.50 5.85 -18.09
C ASP A 13 -24.45 5.35 -16.63
N SER A 14 -25.46 5.66 -15.81
CA SER A 14 -25.53 5.12 -14.45
C SER A 14 -25.76 3.59 -14.40
N LEU A 15 -26.52 3.04 -15.36
CA LEU A 15 -26.81 1.61 -15.41
C LEU A 15 -25.62 0.81 -15.94
N LEU A 16 -24.94 1.34 -16.96
CA LEU A 16 -23.69 0.79 -17.49
C LEU A 16 -22.58 0.84 -16.44
N SER A 17 -22.43 1.96 -15.74
CA SER A 17 -21.46 2.11 -14.63
C SER A 17 -21.72 1.11 -13.49
N ARG A 18 -22.98 0.82 -13.16
CA ARG A 18 -23.33 -0.21 -12.16
C ARG A 18 -22.98 -1.63 -12.62
N ILE A 19 -23.17 -1.93 -13.90
CA ILE A 19 -22.81 -3.23 -14.47
C ILE A 19 -21.29 -3.38 -14.55
N GLU A 20 -20.59 -2.33 -14.98
CA GLU A 20 -19.12 -2.27 -14.99
C GLU A 20 -18.54 -2.51 -13.59
N HIS A 21 -19.05 -1.81 -12.58
CA HIS A 21 -18.60 -1.99 -11.19
C HIS A 21 -18.83 -3.42 -10.70
N GLY A 22 -20.00 -4.01 -10.99
CA GLY A 22 -20.29 -5.40 -10.62
C GLY A 22 -19.37 -6.42 -11.29
N LEU A 23 -19.04 -6.21 -12.58
CA LEU A 23 -18.08 -7.04 -13.31
C LEU A 23 -16.67 -6.86 -12.76
N HIS A 24 -16.25 -5.62 -12.49
CA HIS A 24 -14.96 -5.32 -11.88
C HIS A 24 -14.82 -6.00 -10.51
N GLU A 25 -15.83 -5.90 -9.65
CA GLU A 25 -15.84 -6.60 -8.36
C GLU A 25 -15.75 -8.12 -8.54
N TYR A 26 -16.47 -8.70 -9.49
CA TYR A 26 -16.42 -10.14 -9.78
C TYR A 26 -15.02 -10.60 -10.22
N TYR A 27 -14.32 -9.81 -11.04
CA TYR A 27 -12.96 -10.13 -11.50
C TYR A 27 -11.89 -9.91 -10.42
N VAL A 28 -12.02 -8.88 -9.58
CA VAL A 28 -11.00 -8.54 -8.57
C VAL A 28 -11.17 -9.34 -7.28
N ALA A 29 -12.41 -9.73 -6.92
CA ALA A 29 -12.71 -10.42 -5.67
C ALA A 29 -11.86 -11.67 -5.38
N PRO A 30 -11.58 -12.58 -6.34
CA PRO A 30 -10.77 -13.77 -6.08
C PRO A 30 -9.32 -13.46 -5.70
N TYR A 31 -8.78 -12.36 -6.22
CA TYR A 31 -7.38 -11.99 -6.08
C TYR A 31 -7.11 -11.02 -4.92
N ARG A 32 -8.14 -10.60 -4.17
CA ARG A 32 -7.96 -9.66 -3.04
C ARG A 32 -6.91 -10.14 -2.03
N ARG A 33 -6.86 -11.44 -1.76
CA ARG A 33 -5.87 -12.03 -0.84
C ARG A 33 -4.45 -12.00 -1.40
N SER A 34 -4.27 -12.34 -2.68
CA SER A 34 -2.96 -12.29 -3.32
C SER A 34 -2.46 -10.86 -3.46
N PHE A 35 -3.34 -9.92 -3.82
CA PHE A 35 -3.01 -8.50 -3.85
C PHE A 35 -2.65 -7.95 -2.47
N ALA A 36 -3.42 -8.28 -1.43
CA ALA A 36 -3.09 -7.88 -0.06
C ALA A 36 -1.75 -8.45 0.41
N ARG A 37 -1.37 -9.65 -0.04
CA ARG A 37 -0.06 -10.23 0.25
C ARG A 37 1.06 -9.52 -0.50
N ALA A 38 0.88 -9.30 -1.80
CA ALA A 38 1.85 -8.56 -2.61
C ALA A 38 2.08 -7.14 -2.07
N GLN A 39 1.01 -6.44 -1.69
CA GLN A 39 1.12 -5.12 -1.08
C GLN A 39 1.93 -5.16 0.23
N ARG A 40 1.72 -6.17 1.08
CA ARG A 40 2.50 -6.32 2.32
C ARG A 40 3.97 -6.63 2.02
N ASP A 41 4.24 -7.49 1.05
CA ASP A 41 5.61 -7.83 0.66
C ASP A 41 6.35 -6.58 0.12
N GLU A 42 5.65 -5.73 -0.63
CA GLU A 42 6.16 -4.41 -1.08
C GLU A 42 6.39 -3.45 0.09
N ASP A 43 5.45 -3.35 1.01
CA ASP A 43 5.58 -2.52 2.21
C ASP A 43 6.76 -2.97 3.08
N ASP A 44 6.94 -4.29 3.26
CA ASP A 44 8.04 -4.87 4.05
C ASP A 44 9.40 -4.62 3.38
N LEU A 45 9.47 -4.70 2.04
CA LEU A 45 10.66 -4.37 1.26
C LEU A 45 11.01 -2.88 1.38
N PHE A 46 10.00 -2.01 1.31
CA PHE A 46 10.20 -0.57 1.47
C PHE A 46 10.73 -0.23 2.88
N MET A 47 10.16 -0.82 3.92
CA MET A 47 10.63 -0.66 5.29
C MET A 47 12.08 -1.16 5.45
N LEU A 48 12.42 -2.31 4.85
CA LEU A 48 13.77 -2.83 4.84
C LEU A 48 14.75 -1.85 4.17
N LEU A 49 14.38 -1.26 3.04
CA LEU A 49 15.22 -0.26 2.36
C LEU A 49 15.46 0.97 3.24
N VAL A 50 14.41 1.48 3.90
CA VAL A 50 14.51 2.64 4.79
C VAL A 50 15.42 2.36 6.00
N PHE A 51 15.35 1.16 6.58
CA PHE A 51 16.14 0.76 7.75
C PHE A 51 17.41 -0.05 7.41
N ALA A 52 17.79 -0.15 6.14
CA ALA A 52 18.93 -0.95 5.68
C ALA A 52 20.23 -0.55 6.39
N GLU A 53 20.48 0.76 6.54
CA GLU A 53 21.66 1.28 7.24
C GLU A 53 21.70 0.86 8.71
N SER A 54 20.56 0.89 9.41
CA SER A 54 20.46 0.43 10.80
C SER A 54 20.73 -1.09 10.93
N LEU A 55 20.51 -1.85 9.86
CA LEU A 55 20.84 -3.27 9.78
C LEU A 55 22.29 -3.53 9.31
N GLY A 56 23.06 -2.48 9.03
CA GLY A 56 24.42 -2.57 8.48
C GLY A 56 24.46 -2.97 7.00
N ILE A 57 23.32 -2.87 6.30
CA ILE A 57 23.23 -3.12 4.86
C ILE A 57 23.43 -1.78 4.14
N PRO A 58 24.50 -1.64 3.33
CA PRO A 58 24.78 -0.37 2.66
C PRO A 58 23.67 -0.04 1.65
N ASN A 59 23.07 1.15 1.78
CA ASN A 59 21.98 1.60 0.93
C ASN A 59 22.40 2.84 0.12
N PRO A 60 22.49 2.74 -1.23
CA PRO A 60 22.85 3.89 -2.07
C PRO A 60 21.80 5.02 -2.05
N ALA A 61 20.58 4.73 -1.62
CA ALA A 61 19.50 5.69 -1.45
C ALA A 61 19.32 6.16 0.00
N ALA A 62 20.20 5.77 0.93
CA ALA A 62 20.09 6.07 2.35
C ALA A 62 19.77 7.55 2.62
N PHE A 63 20.51 8.45 1.96
CA PHE A 63 20.34 9.89 2.11
C PHE A 63 18.91 10.37 1.80
N TYR A 64 18.27 9.80 0.77
CA TYR A 64 16.91 10.15 0.37
C TYR A 64 15.85 9.52 1.26
N THR A 65 16.14 8.33 1.82
CA THR A 65 15.18 7.61 2.66
C THR A 65 15.14 8.11 4.10
N LEU A 66 16.16 8.85 4.56
CA LEU A 66 16.19 9.43 5.91
C LEU A 66 15.00 10.35 6.19
N GLU A 67 14.55 11.11 5.19
CA GLU A 67 13.39 12.01 5.31
C GLU A 67 12.08 11.25 5.53
N LEU A 68 12.03 9.97 5.16
CA LEU A 68 10.86 9.12 5.27
C LEU A 68 10.76 8.47 6.66
N LEU A 69 11.83 8.47 7.45
CA LEU A 69 11.87 7.85 8.78
C LEU A 69 10.71 8.30 9.69
N PRO A 70 10.38 9.60 9.82
CA PRO A 70 9.27 10.04 10.68
C PRO A 70 7.91 9.50 10.20
N VAL A 71 7.73 9.32 8.89
CA VAL A 71 6.46 8.89 8.29
C VAL A 71 6.26 7.38 8.45
N VAL A 72 7.34 6.61 8.46
CA VAL A 72 7.28 5.15 8.63
C VAL A 72 7.34 4.71 10.08
N TYR A 73 7.72 5.62 10.99
CA TYR A 73 7.98 5.33 12.39
C TYR A 73 6.79 4.68 13.09
N ASP A 74 5.57 5.17 12.86
CA ASP A 74 4.35 4.62 13.47
C ASP A 74 4.08 3.15 13.07
N ARG A 75 4.63 2.71 11.93
CA ARG A 75 4.46 1.35 11.39
C ARG A 75 5.64 0.43 11.73
N PHE A 76 6.68 0.95 12.38
CA PHE A 76 7.90 0.22 12.65
C PHE A 76 7.70 -0.98 13.58
N HIS A 77 6.94 -0.81 14.67
CA HIS A 77 6.69 -1.87 15.65
C HIS A 77 6.09 -3.13 15.01
N GLU A 78 5.05 -2.94 14.20
CA GLU A 78 4.38 -4.04 13.51
C GLU A 78 5.30 -4.68 12.47
N TRP A 79 6.09 -3.89 11.75
CA TRP A 79 7.03 -4.40 10.75
C TRP A 79 8.14 -5.26 11.36
N HIS A 80 8.88 -4.76 12.35
CA HIS A 80 10.02 -5.53 12.91
C HIS A 80 9.56 -6.82 13.60
N THR A 81 8.37 -6.78 14.21
CA THR A 81 7.71 -7.97 14.78
C THR A 81 7.35 -8.99 13.69
N ARG A 82 6.78 -8.54 12.55
CA ARG A 82 6.50 -9.44 11.41
C ARG A 82 7.76 -10.04 10.81
N MET A 83 8.86 -9.29 10.78
CA MET A 83 10.16 -9.76 10.31
C MET A 83 10.79 -10.79 11.27
N GLY A 84 10.20 -11.02 12.45
CA GLY A 84 10.68 -11.98 13.43
C GLY A 84 11.92 -11.50 14.17
N MET A 85 12.15 -10.19 14.26
CA MET A 85 13.28 -9.62 14.97
C MET A 85 13.02 -9.64 16.48
N GLU A 86 13.98 -10.16 17.25
CA GLU A 86 13.88 -10.18 18.72
C GLU A 86 13.99 -8.78 19.33
N ARG A 87 14.72 -7.87 18.67
CA ARG A 87 14.91 -6.49 19.11
C ARG A 87 14.82 -5.52 17.94
N SER A 88 14.43 -4.29 18.27
CA SER A 88 14.52 -3.13 17.40
C SER A 88 15.93 -3.00 16.80
N PRO A 89 16.08 -2.88 15.46
CA PRO A 89 17.35 -2.53 14.83
C PRO A 89 17.78 -1.07 15.06
N LEU A 90 16.98 -0.26 15.75
CA LEU A 90 17.34 1.12 16.06
C LEU A 90 18.13 1.17 17.37
N ASP A 91 19.41 1.53 17.28
CA ASP A 91 20.33 1.58 18.44
C ASP A 91 19.89 2.56 19.53
N HIS A 92 19.22 3.65 19.14
CA HIS A 92 18.90 4.77 20.04
C HIS A 92 17.44 4.77 20.49
N ILE A 93 16.61 3.90 19.91
CA ILE A 93 15.17 3.86 20.16
C ILE A 93 14.75 2.40 20.37
N SER A 94 14.49 2.07 21.63
CA SER A 94 13.89 0.82 22.02
C SER A 94 12.41 0.83 21.62
N CYS A 95 12.09 0.11 20.56
CA CYS A 95 10.74 -0.34 20.30
C CYS A 95 10.61 -1.72 20.98
N CYS A 96 9.74 -1.81 21.99
CA CYS A 96 9.64 -2.83 23.05
C CYS A 96 10.44 -2.52 24.31
#